data_AF-A0A059EXU2-F1
#
_entry.id   AF-A0A059EXU2-F1
#
_cell.length_a   1.000
_cell.length_b   1.000
_cell.length_c   1.000
_cell.angle_alpha   90.00
_cell.angle_beta   90.00
_cell.angle_gamma   90.00
#
_symmetry.space_group_name_H-M   'P 1'
#
loop_
_entity.id
_entity.type
_entity.pdbx_description
1 polymer ?
#
loop_
_entity_poly.entity_id
_entity_poly.type
_entity_poly.pdbx_seq_one_letter_code
_entity_poly.pdbx_strand_id
1 'polypeptide(L)'
;MLFKDRISDKKLSYVIEDYSSFSSTYKPSNIQADDPTSPSSRWLTSAINSNQYITLGLEVPAIVTKIIFGKFHKVQVCNVKEINIYSISKEESLILKCYLKNDPEKEAFNVKYATENKFIISDK
;
A
#
# COMPACT_ATOMS: atom_id res chain seq x y z
N MET A 1 14.14 -12.60 -26.14
CA MET A 1 13.88 -13.38 -24.90
C MET A 1 12.85 -12.60 -24.08
N LEU A 2 11.59 -13.03 -24.12
CA LEU A 2 10.48 -12.39 -23.40
C LEU A 2 10.59 -12.78 -21.92
N PHE A 3 10.74 -11.80 -21.02
CA PHE A 3 10.64 -11.99 -19.57
C PHE A 3 9.18 -12.25 -19.16
N LYS A 4 8.54 -13.28 -19.75
CA LYS A 4 7.10 -13.48 -19.60
C LYS A 4 6.68 -14.38 -18.44
N ASP A 5 7.57 -15.14 -17.79
CA ASP A 5 7.06 -16.31 -17.03
C ASP A 5 7.55 -16.54 -15.59
N ARG A 6 8.21 -15.61 -14.88
CA ARG A 6 8.61 -15.87 -13.46
C ARG A 6 8.68 -14.64 -12.55
N ILE A 7 7.58 -13.93 -12.34
CA ILE A 7 7.43 -13.12 -11.11
C ILE A 7 6.30 -13.78 -10.34
N SER A 8 6.63 -14.75 -9.48
CA SER A 8 5.68 -15.15 -8.45
C SER A 8 5.46 -13.93 -7.56
N ASP A 9 4.23 -13.44 -7.47
CA ASP A 9 3.87 -12.38 -6.52
C ASP A 9 4.21 -12.88 -5.11
N LYS A 10 5.34 -12.44 -4.56
CA LYS A 10 5.76 -12.75 -3.20
C LYS A 10 5.30 -11.61 -2.29
N LYS A 11 4.51 -11.93 -1.26
CA LYS A 11 4.18 -10.96 -0.20
C LYS A 11 5.47 -10.47 0.44
N LEU A 12 5.69 -9.16 0.40
CA LEU A 12 6.82 -8.52 1.07
C LEU A 12 6.48 -8.32 2.54
N SER A 13 7.37 -8.78 3.43
CA SER A 13 7.25 -8.48 4.86
C SER A 13 7.64 -7.04 5.13
N TYR A 14 6.92 -6.41 6.05
CA TYR A 14 7.15 -5.03 6.44
C TYR A 14 6.82 -4.82 7.92
N VAL A 15 7.46 -3.82 8.50
CA VAL A 15 7.19 -3.30 9.84
C VAL A 15 6.53 -1.92 9.74
N ILE A 16 5.84 -1.51 10.79
CA ILE A 16 5.37 -0.14 10.92
C ILE A 16 6.53 0.69 11.50
N GLU A 17 7.10 1.59 10.70
CA GLU A 17 8.21 2.45 11.14
C GLU A 17 7.71 3.70 11.84
N ASP A 18 6.67 4.32 11.29
CA ASP A 18 6.09 5.56 11.82
C ASP A 18 4.62 5.70 11.41
N TYR A 19 3.88 6.57 12.09
CA TYR A 19 2.48 6.87 11.80
C TYR A 19 2.03 8.15 12.48
N SER A 20 1.03 8.82 11.91
CA SER A 20 0.52 10.09 12.44
C SER A 20 -0.21 9.96 13.78
N SER A 21 -1.16 9.02 13.88
CA SER A 21 -1.99 8.82 15.07
C SER A 21 -2.75 7.51 15.01
N PHE A 22 -3.36 7.10 16.12
CA PHE A 22 -4.39 6.06 16.12
C PHE A 22 -5.43 6.30 17.21
N SER A 23 -6.59 5.65 17.07
CA SER A 23 -7.69 5.72 18.04
C SER A 23 -7.90 4.36 18.72
N SER A 24 -7.93 4.37 20.07
CA SER A 24 -8.30 3.22 20.89
C SER A 24 -7.53 1.94 20.51
N THR A 25 -8.24 0.86 20.16
CA THR A 25 -7.70 -0.44 19.79
C THR A 25 -7.30 -0.55 18.31
N TYR A 26 -7.57 0.46 17.48
CA TYR A 26 -7.33 0.46 16.03
C TYR A 26 -5.88 0.84 15.70
N LYS A 27 -4.95 0.01 16.17
CA LYS A 27 -3.51 0.25 16.04
C LYS A 27 -3.03 0.16 14.58
N PRO A 28 -1.95 0.87 14.22
CA PRO A 28 -1.30 0.77 12.91
C PRO A 28 -0.98 -0.68 12.52
N SER A 29 -0.49 -1.49 13.46
CA SER A 29 -0.14 -2.91 13.23
C SER A 29 -1.31 -3.78 12.75
N ASN A 30 -2.56 -3.35 12.96
CA ASN A 30 -3.72 -4.12 12.53
C ASN A 30 -3.82 -4.27 11.00
N ILE A 31 -3.12 -3.43 10.21
CA ILE A 31 -3.09 -3.58 8.74
C ILE A 31 -2.30 -4.81 8.27
N GLN A 32 -1.50 -5.42 9.15
CA GLN A 32 -0.71 -6.61 8.82
C GLN A 32 -1.56 -7.89 8.76
N ALA A 33 -2.76 -7.86 9.37
CA ALA A 33 -3.73 -8.94 9.35
C ALA A 33 -4.89 -8.61 8.41
N ASP A 34 -5.25 -9.57 7.57
CA ASP A 34 -6.38 -9.49 6.64
C ASP A 34 -7.53 -10.33 7.19
N ASP A 35 -8.29 -9.74 8.12
CA ASP A 35 -9.50 -10.33 8.69
C ASP A 35 -10.72 -9.45 8.35
N PRO A 36 -11.40 -9.72 7.23
CA PRO A 36 -12.56 -8.93 6.80
C PRO A 36 -13.77 -9.11 7.73
N THR A 37 -13.76 -10.11 8.62
CA THR A 37 -14.87 -10.40 9.54
C THR A 37 -14.74 -9.64 10.86
N SER A 38 -13.51 -9.28 11.25
CA SER A 38 -13.24 -8.52 12.47
C SER A 38 -13.29 -7.01 12.23
N PRO A 39 -14.22 -6.26 12.84
CA PRO A 39 -14.29 -4.80 12.69
C PRO A 39 -13.10 -4.07 13.35
N SER A 40 -12.34 -4.74 14.21
CA SER A 40 -11.13 -4.20 14.85
C SER A 40 -9.85 -4.44 14.05
N SER A 41 -9.88 -5.29 13.00
CA SER A 41 -8.73 -5.56 12.12
C SER A 41 -8.47 -4.42 11.13
N ARG A 42 -8.27 -3.21 11.66
CA ARG A 42 -7.98 -1.99 10.92
C ARG A 42 -7.17 -1.01 11.76
N TRP A 43 -6.45 -0.13 11.08
CA TRP A 43 -5.93 1.09 11.64
C TRP A 43 -6.94 2.23 11.45
N LEU A 44 -7.12 3.06 12.47
CA LEU A 44 -7.97 4.24 12.43
C LEU A 44 -7.25 5.39 13.11
N THR A 45 -7.10 6.51 12.41
CA THR A 45 -6.49 7.74 12.91
C THR A 45 -7.38 8.41 13.96
N SER A 46 -6.80 9.19 14.87
CA SER A 46 -7.57 9.97 15.84
C SER A 46 -8.10 11.30 15.28
N ALA A 47 -7.61 11.70 14.10
CA ALA A 47 -8.02 12.92 13.40
C ALA A 47 -8.48 12.63 11.94
N ILE A 48 -9.31 13.53 11.42
CA ILE A 48 -9.89 13.47 10.06
C ILE A 48 -9.23 14.42 9.05
N ASN A 49 -8.14 15.09 9.44
CA ASN A 49 -7.42 15.99 8.54
C ASN A 49 -6.60 15.21 7.50
N SER A 50 -6.11 15.90 6.47
CA SER A 50 -5.34 15.29 5.38
C SER A 50 -3.91 14.87 5.75
N ASN A 51 -3.42 15.26 6.94
CA ASN A 51 -2.03 15.03 7.35
C ASN A 51 -1.87 13.70 8.09
N GLN A 52 -2.64 12.68 7.70
CA GLN A 52 -2.57 11.35 8.29
C GLN A 52 -1.74 10.42 7.40
N TYR A 53 -0.81 9.70 8.00
CA TYR A 53 0.14 8.85 7.28
C TYR A 53 0.52 7.63 8.11
N ILE A 54 1.02 6.62 7.40
CA ILE A 54 1.69 5.46 7.96
C ILE A 54 2.90 5.14 7.08
N THR A 55 4.03 4.89 7.72
CA THR A 55 5.30 4.56 7.06
C THR A 55 5.57 3.08 7.25
N LEU A 56 5.80 2.39 6.12
CA LEU A 56 6.07 0.95 6.09
C LEU A 56 7.54 0.72 5.74
N GLY A 57 8.28 0.14 6.67
CA GLY A 57 9.66 -0.29 6.45
C GLY A 57 9.69 -1.71 5.93
N LEU A 58 10.25 -1.95 4.74
CA LEU A 58 10.47 -3.31 4.26
C LEU A 58 11.55 -3.98 5.10
N GLU A 59 11.27 -5.19 5.61
CA GLU A 59 12.27 -5.94 6.40
C GLU A 59 13.52 -6.29 5.59
N VAL A 60 13.34 -6.48 4.28
CA VAL A 60 14.41 -6.72 3.32
C VAL A 60 14.23 -5.77 2.14
N PRO A 61 15.28 -5.09 1.66
CA PRO A 61 15.20 -4.26 0.46
C PRO A 61 14.61 -5.03 -0.73
N ALA A 62 13.54 -4.50 -1.32
CA ALA A 62 12.82 -5.15 -2.42
C ALA A 62 12.17 -4.13 -3.36
N ILE A 63 11.82 -4.59 -4.56
CA ILE A 63 11.04 -3.80 -5.53
C ILE A 63 9.56 -4.00 -5.22
N VAL A 64 8.86 -2.94 -4.82
CA VAL A 64 7.42 -2.95 -4.61
C VAL A 64 6.73 -2.77 -5.97
N THR A 65 6.06 -3.82 -6.43
CA THR A 65 5.37 -3.83 -7.72
C THR A 65 3.86 -3.61 -7.59
N LYS A 66 3.29 -3.97 -6.44
CA LYS A 66 1.85 -4.02 -6.21
C LYS A 66 1.53 -3.74 -4.75
N ILE A 67 0.47 -2.97 -4.51
CA ILE A 67 -0.12 -2.74 -3.20
C ILE A 67 -1.57 -3.23 -3.22
N ILE A 68 -1.97 -3.91 -2.15
CA ILE A 68 -3.30 -4.51 -2.02
C ILE A 68 -3.96 -3.95 -0.77
N PHE A 69 -5.16 -3.40 -0.92
CA PHE A 69 -5.99 -2.93 0.17
C PHE A 69 -7.05 -3.99 0.50
N GLY A 70 -6.93 -4.56 1.69
CA GLY A 70 -7.99 -5.37 2.30
C GLY A 70 -9.17 -4.49 2.69
N LYS A 71 -10.37 -5.07 2.78
CA LYS A 71 -11.60 -4.37 3.16
C LYS A 71 -12.42 -5.19 4.14
N PHE A 72 -13.26 -4.50 4.90
CA PHE A 72 -14.25 -5.14 5.76
C PHE A 72 -15.36 -5.77 4.91
N HIS A 73 -15.95 -6.87 5.37
CA HIS A 73 -17.00 -7.61 4.63
C HIS A 73 -18.31 -6.81 4.42
N LYS A 74 -18.43 -5.62 5.02
CA LYS A 74 -19.54 -4.67 4.83
C LYS A 74 -18.98 -3.30 4.45
N VAL A 75 -19.79 -2.51 3.77
CA VAL A 75 -19.50 -1.10 3.46
C VAL A 75 -19.20 -0.33 4.76
N GLN A 76 -18.14 0.47 4.76
CA GLN A 76 -17.69 1.25 5.92
C GLN A 76 -17.48 2.71 5.53
N VAL A 77 -18.05 3.62 6.33
CA VAL A 77 -17.91 5.07 6.13
C VAL A 77 -16.48 5.57 6.27
N CYS A 78 -15.62 4.81 6.94
CA CYS A 78 -14.22 5.13 7.14
C CYS A 78 -13.30 4.65 6.01
N ASN A 79 -13.83 4.04 4.93
CA ASN A 79 -13.02 3.66 3.78
C ASN A 79 -12.38 4.90 3.16
N VAL A 80 -11.06 4.86 2.98
CA VAL A 80 -10.30 5.98 2.45
C VAL A 80 -10.61 6.14 0.96
N LYS A 81 -11.15 7.28 0.56
CA LYS A 81 -11.52 7.53 -0.84
C LYS A 81 -10.31 7.74 -1.75
N GLU A 82 -9.28 8.43 -1.26
CA GLU A 82 -8.08 8.79 -2.04
C GLU A 82 -6.83 8.49 -1.20
N ILE A 83 -5.89 7.75 -1.78
CA ILE A 83 -4.61 7.40 -1.15
C ILE A 83 -3.47 7.81 -2.06
N ASN A 84 -2.52 8.55 -1.48
CA ASN A 84 -1.24 8.88 -2.09
C ASN A 84 -0.16 8.03 -1.42
N ILE A 85 0.66 7.38 -2.24
CA ILE A 85 1.75 6.51 -1.80
C ILE A 85 3.05 7.10 -2.30
N TYR A 86 3.99 7.27 -1.38
CA TYR A 86 5.28 7.89 -1.62
C TYR A 86 6.41 6.88 -1.44
N SER A 87 7.47 7.04 -2.22
CA SER A 87 8.75 6.38 -1.99
C SER A 87 9.59 7.27 -1.08
N ILE A 88 9.92 6.79 0.12
CA ILE A 88 10.81 7.46 1.08
C ILE A 88 12.25 6.97 0.81
N SER A 89 12.76 7.28 -0.38
CA SER A 89 14.18 7.09 -0.72
C SER A 89 14.93 8.42 -0.52
N LYS A 90 16.08 8.64 -1.17
CA LYS A 90 16.83 9.91 -1.06
C LYS A 90 15.97 11.14 -1.40
N GLU A 91 14.95 10.97 -2.24
CA GLU A 91 13.98 12.02 -2.58
C GLU A 91 12.57 11.44 -2.42
N GLU A 92 11.75 12.11 -1.60
CA GLU A 92 10.35 11.75 -1.43
C GLU A 92 9.60 12.00 -2.75
N SER A 93 9.05 10.94 -3.33
CA SER A 93 8.35 11.02 -4.62
C SER A 93 7.04 10.25 -4.59
N LEU A 94 5.99 10.84 -5.18
CA LEU A 94 4.68 10.20 -5.32
C LEU A 94 4.76 9.08 -6.37
N ILE A 95 4.64 7.83 -5.94
CA ILE A 95 4.75 6.64 -6.81
C ILE A 95 3.39 6.08 -7.24
N LEU A 96 2.35 6.32 -6.46
CA LEU A 96 0.98 5.92 -6.79
C LEU A 96 -0.03 6.86 -6.15
N LYS A 97 -0.99 7.31 -6.95
CA LYS A 97 -2.22 7.96 -6.50
C LYS A 97 -3.39 7.05 -6.90
N CYS A 98 -4.17 6.61 -5.93
CA CYS A 98 -5.28 5.68 -6.16
C CYS A 98 -6.54 6.08 -5.40
N TYR A 99 -7.67 5.55 -5.87
CA TYR A 99 -8.99 5.80 -5.30
C TYR A 99 -9.64 4.46 -4.97
N LEU A 100 -10.09 4.29 -3.74
CA LEU A 100 -10.77 3.06 -3.32
C LEU A 100 -12.28 3.21 -3.48
N LYS A 101 -12.91 2.15 -3.98
CA LYS A 101 -14.37 2.04 -3.99
C LYS A 101 -14.87 1.78 -2.57
N ASN A 102 -16.06 2.30 -2.24
CA ASN A 102 -16.69 2.01 -0.96
C ASN A 102 -17.55 0.73 -1.04
N ASP A 103 -16.89 -0.41 -1.25
CA ASP A 103 -17.45 -1.75 -1.33
C ASP A 103 -16.60 -2.71 -0.47
N PRO A 104 -16.97 -3.99 -0.28
CA PRO A 104 -16.18 -4.95 0.50
C PRO A 104 -15.09 -5.65 -0.32
N GLU A 105 -14.90 -5.29 -1.60
CA GLU A 105 -14.00 -6.00 -2.50
C GLU A 105 -12.56 -5.51 -2.36
N LYS A 106 -11.60 -6.43 -2.24
CA LYS A 106 -10.17 -6.09 -2.17
C LYS A 106 -9.72 -5.43 -3.46
N GLU A 107 -8.87 -4.42 -3.34
CA GLU A 107 -8.35 -3.69 -4.50
C GLU A 107 -6.83 -3.78 -4.57
N ALA A 108 -6.31 -4.13 -5.75
CA ALA A 108 -4.89 -4.25 -6.03
C ALA A 108 -4.47 -3.21 -7.07
N PHE A 109 -3.40 -2.47 -6.78
CA PHE A 109 -2.88 -1.42 -7.64
C PHE A 109 -1.41 -1.68 -7.93
N ASN A 110 -1.03 -1.58 -9.20
CA ASN A 110 0.37 -1.63 -9.60
C ASN A 110 1.04 -0.31 -9.25
N VAL A 111 2.21 -0.39 -8.63
CA VAL A 111 3.00 0.78 -8.25
C VAL A 111 3.97 1.12 -9.37
N LYS A 112 4.22 2.41 -9.60
CA LYS A 112 5.29 2.81 -10.52
C LYS A 112 6.63 2.49 -9.88
N TYR A 113 7.47 1.75 -10.57
CA TYR A 113 8.86 1.55 -10.21
C TYR A 113 9.72 1.73 -11.45
N ALA A 114 10.88 2.38 -11.29
CA ALA A 114 11.82 2.54 -12.37
C ALA A 114 12.62 1.23 -12.52
N THR A 115 12.53 0.59 -13.68
CA THR A 115 13.46 -0.47 -14.07
C THR A 115 14.65 0.19 -14.75
N GLU A 116 15.45 0.96 -14.02
CA GLU A 116 16.65 1.62 -14.58
C GLU A 116 17.75 0.58 -14.90
N ASN A 117 17.51 -0.26 -15.90
CA ASN A 117 18.53 -1.08 -16.57
C ASN A 117 18.05 -1.54 -17.96
N LYS A 118 17.32 -0.69 -18.69
CA LYS A 118 16.96 -0.96 -20.10
C LYS A 118 17.15 0.28 -20.97
N PHE A 119 18.14 0.22 -21.86
CA PHE A 119 18.25 1.09 -23.03
C PHE A 119 17.35 0.51 -24.14
N ILE A 120 16.48 1.34 -24.72
CA ILE A 120 15.85 1.02 -26.01
C ILE A 120 16.78 1.55 -27.10
N ILE A 121 17.63 0.69 -27.66
CA ILE A 121 18.22 0.92 -28.98
C ILE A 121 17.26 0.30 -29.97
N SER A 122 16.45 1.13 -30.62
CA SER A 122 15.66 0.73 -31.78
C SER A 122 16.42 1.22 -33.01
N ASP A 123 17.23 0.35 -33.61
CA ASP A 123 17.64 0.52 -35.00
C ASP A 123 16.44 0.19 -35.88
N LYS A 124 15.89 1.24 -36.51
CA LYS A 124 14.88 1.27 -37.59
C LYS A 124 13.71 0.30 -37.54
#